data_AF-A0AAD6QBZ6-F1
#
_entry.id   AF-A0AAD6QBZ6-F1
#
_cell.length_a   1.000
_cell.length_b   1.000
_cell.length_c   1.000
_cell.angle_alpha   90.00
_cell.angle_beta   90.00
_cell.angle_gamma   90.00
#
_symmetry.space_group_name_H-M   'P 1'
#
loop_
_entity.id
_entity.type
_entity.pdbx_description
1 polymer ?
#
loop_
_entity_poly.entity_id
_entity_poly.type
_entity_poly.pdbx_seq_one_letter_code
_entity_poly.pdbx_strand_id
1 'polypeptide(L)'
;MNLQLKRRKKKNLFEVAQFLPHWGVGYHLAKSHWANVSYEITKINLYKDGRHGKAWGIAHKDGLPIADAPKKISGVHKRCWKYIPSLAKSIESKKSSPKSTETAAKTEVQAA
;
A
#
# COMPACT_ATOMS: atom_id res chain seq x y z
N MET A 1 27.09 8.73 -23.71
CA MET A 1 25.63 8.99 -23.82
C MET A 1 25.10 9.35 -22.44
N ASN A 2 25.02 10.64 -22.11
CA ASN A 2 24.44 11.08 -20.84
C ASN A 2 22.92 10.96 -20.91
N LEU A 3 22.37 9.89 -20.34
CA LEU A 3 20.94 9.78 -20.06
C LEU A 3 20.59 10.83 -19.00
N GLN A 4 20.28 12.04 -19.45
CA GLN A 4 19.62 13.03 -18.61
C GLN A 4 18.33 12.39 -18.08
N LEU A 5 18.34 12.00 -16.80
CA LEU A 5 17.15 11.57 -16.09
C LEU A 5 16.19 12.76 -16.08
N LYS A 6 15.32 12.85 -17.10
CA LYS A 6 14.21 13.81 -17.20
C LYS A 6 13.61 13.95 -15.81
N ARG A 7 13.65 15.17 -15.23
CA ARG A 7 13.12 15.46 -13.90
C ARG A 7 11.75 14.81 -13.80
N ARG A 8 11.64 13.71 -13.03
CA ARG A 8 10.40 12.93 -12.96
C ARG A 8 9.36 13.85 -12.34
N LYS A 9 8.31 14.17 -13.10
CA LYS A 9 7.17 14.94 -12.59
C LYS A 9 6.69 14.25 -11.32
N LYS A 10 6.41 15.05 -10.28
CA LYS A 10 5.90 14.49 -9.01
C LYS A 10 4.59 13.77 -9.30
N LYS A 11 4.52 12.50 -8.90
CA LYS A 11 3.37 11.62 -9.13
C LYS A 11 2.44 11.62 -7.92
N ASN A 12 1.17 11.32 -8.16
CA ASN A 12 0.22 11.02 -7.08
C ASN A 12 0.38 9.55 -6.58
N LEU A 13 -0.36 9.16 -5.54
CA LEU A 13 -0.26 7.80 -5.00
C LEU A 13 -0.65 6.73 -6.04
N PHE A 14 -1.72 6.96 -6.78
CA PHE A 14 -2.26 6.02 -7.77
C PHE A 14 -1.35 5.86 -8.99
N GLU A 15 -0.74 6.95 -9.45
CA GLU A 15 0.25 6.97 -10.51
C GLU A 15 1.53 6.24 -10.10
N VAL A 16 1.89 6.22 -8.81
CA VAL A 16 3.00 5.37 -8.33
C VAL A 16 2.55 3.91 -8.26
N ALA A 17 1.38 3.66 -7.67
CA ALA A 17 0.77 2.35 -7.51
C ALA A 17 0.52 1.63 -8.85
N GLN A 18 0.20 2.35 -9.92
CA GLN A 18 -0.04 1.77 -11.25
C GLN A 18 1.20 1.08 -11.83
N PHE A 19 2.41 1.51 -11.44
CA PHE A 19 3.64 0.84 -11.87
C PHE A 19 4.01 -0.37 -11.00
N LEU A 20 3.25 -0.64 -9.92
CA LEU A 20 3.45 -1.76 -9.02
C LEU A 20 2.44 -2.87 -9.33
N PRO A 21 2.81 -4.15 -9.12
CA PRO A 21 1.85 -5.25 -9.24
C PRO A 21 0.73 -5.08 -8.21
N HIS A 22 -0.48 -5.54 -8.56
CA HIS A 22 -1.69 -5.42 -7.71
C HIS A 22 -1.95 -3.99 -7.21
N TRP A 23 -1.64 -2.97 -8.01
CA TRP A 23 -1.77 -1.56 -7.63
C TRP A 23 -1.00 -1.18 -6.36
N GLY A 24 0.11 -1.87 -6.07
CA GLY A 24 0.94 -1.58 -4.91
C GLY A 24 0.35 -2.02 -3.57
N VAL A 25 -0.68 -2.88 -3.54
CA VAL A 25 -1.13 -3.54 -2.30
C VAL A 25 0.00 -4.38 -1.70
N GLY A 26 0.26 -4.19 -0.40
CA GLY A 26 1.40 -4.74 0.33
C GLY A 26 2.69 -3.93 0.18
N TYR A 27 2.72 -2.84 -0.60
CA TYR A 27 3.93 -2.03 -0.76
C TYR A 27 3.90 -0.76 0.09
N HIS A 28 5.09 -0.32 0.51
CA HIS A 28 5.28 0.91 1.28
C HIS A 28 5.47 2.12 0.36
N LEU A 29 4.60 3.12 0.55
CA LEU A 29 4.67 4.41 -0.10
C LEU A 29 4.84 5.50 0.95
N ALA A 30 5.57 6.56 0.61
CA ALA A 30 5.67 7.73 1.47
C ALA A 30 5.54 9.02 0.68
N LYS A 31 5.20 10.11 1.38
CA LYS A 31 5.34 11.44 0.80
C LYS A 31 6.82 11.83 0.75
N SER A 32 7.18 12.66 -0.22
CA SER A 32 8.57 13.09 -0.42
C SER A 32 9.14 13.84 0.78
N HIS A 33 8.31 14.58 1.52
CA HIS A 33 8.70 15.35 2.71
C HIS A 33 8.61 14.54 4.01
N TRP A 34 8.18 13.28 3.97
CA TRP A 34 8.20 12.41 5.15
C TRP A 34 9.55 11.69 5.19
N ALA A 35 10.23 11.83 6.33
CA ALA A 35 11.51 11.16 6.57
C ALA A 35 11.28 9.72 7.04
N ASN A 36 10.52 9.57 8.12
CA ASN A 36 10.42 8.29 8.84
C ASN A 36 9.03 7.65 8.75
N VAL A 37 8.09 8.30 8.06
CA VAL A 37 6.70 7.85 7.97
C VAL A 37 6.42 7.31 6.57
N SER A 38 5.94 6.09 6.50
CA SER A 38 5.46 5.44 5.29
C SER A 38 4.09 4.81 5.53
N TYR A 39 3.38 4.48 4.46
CA TYR A 39 2.13 3.75 4.51
C TYR A 39 2.26 2.48 3.70
N GLU A 40 1.91 1.35 4.29
CA GLU A 40 1.67 0.11 3.56
C GLU A 40 0.26 0.13 2.97
N ILE A 41 0.13 0.00 1.66
CA ILE A 41 -1.20 -0.03 1.03
C ILE A 41 -1.87 -1.37 1.34
N THR A 42 -3.10 -1.35 1.86
CA THR A 42 -3.89 -2.58 2.06
C THR A 42 -5.06 -2.67 1.09
N LYS A 43 -5.69 -1.54 0.76
CA LYS A 43 -6.84 -1.49 -0.15
C LYS A 43 -6.85 -0.21 -0.96
N ILE A 44 -7.21 -0.33 -2.24
CA ILE A 44 -7.42 0.80 -3.14
C ILE A 44 -8.82 0.68 -3.74
N ASN A 45 -9.52 1.81 -3.83
CA ASN A 45 -10.75 1.94 -4.61
C ASN A 45 -10.56 3.07 -5.62
N LEU A 46 -10.47 2.71 -6.90
CA LEU A 46 -10.26 3.65 -8.00
C LEU A 46 -11.58 4.13 -8.57
N TYR A 47 -11.58 5.34 -9.10
CA TYR A 47 -12.64 5.87 -9.94
C TYR A 47 -12.32 5.62 -11.42
N LYS A 48 -13.13 6.18 -12.31
CA LYS A 48 -13.15 5.91 -13.76
C LYS A 48 -11.77 6.02 -14.44
N ASP A 49 -10.97 7.02 -14.08
CA ASP A 49 -9.70 7.32 -14.79
C ASP A 49 -8.47 6.61 -14.19
N GLY A 50 -8.61 5.86 -13.09
CA GLY A 50 -7.50 5.20 -12.40
C GLY A 50 -6.46 6.14 -11.74
N ARG A 51 -6.54 7.45 -11.97
CA ARG A 51 -5.67 8.48 -11.34
C ARG A 51 -6.22 9.02 -10.04
N HIS A 52 -7.51 8.80 -9.79
CA HIS A 52 -8.21 9.26 -8.60
C HIS A 52 -8.88 8.07 -7.93
N GLY A 53 -8.86 8.07 -6.61
CA GLY A 53 -9.60 7.11 -5.82
C GLY A 53 -9.49 7.38 -4.33
N LYS A 54 -9.79 6.36 -3.54
CA LYS A 54 -9.54 6.26 -2.11
C LYS A 54 -8.53 5.14 -1.88
N ALA A 55 -7.65 5.31 -0.90
CA ALA A 55 -6.72 4.29 -0.48
C ALA A 55 -6.77 4.13 1.04
N TRP A 56 -6.56 2.91 1.49
CA TRP A 56 -6.40 2.54 2.89
C TRP A 56 -5.06 1.84 3.05
N GLY A 57 -4.49 2.00 4.23
CA GLY A 57 -3.20 1.43 4.54
C GLY A 57 -2.82 1.57 6.00
N ILE A 58 -1.74 0.88 6.35
CA ILE A 58 -1.18 0.88 7.70
C ILE A 58 -0.04 1.90 7.74
N ALA A 59 -0.05 2.80 8.72
CA ALA A 59 1.01 3.78 8.89
C ALA A 59 2.20 3.15 9.61
N HIS A 60 3.39 3.24 9.02
CA HIS A 60 4.64 2.80 9.61
C HIS A 60 5.50 4.02 9.93
N LYS A 61 6.03 4.08 11.15
CA LYS A 61 7.01 5.07 11.58
C LYS A 61 8.27 4.36 12.01
N ASP A 62 9.42 4.75 11.44
CA ASP A 62 10.72 4.15 11.74
C ASP A 62 10.74 2.62 11.49
N GLY A 63 9.94 2.15 10.51
CA GLY A 63 9.79 0.73 10.18
C GLY A 63 8.76 -0.02 11.03
N LEU A 64 8.27 0.57 12.12
CA LEU A 64 7.28 -0.05 13.00
C LEU A 64 5.85 0.40 12.65
N PRO A 65 4.87 -0.53 12.60
CA PRO A 65 3.48 -0.16 12.41
C PRO A 65 2.98 0.65 13.61
N ILE A 66 2.46 1.84 13.34
CA ILE A 66 1.85 2.73 14.34
C ILE A 66 0.43 2.26 14.69
N ALA A 67 -0.22 1.57 13.75
CA ALA A 67 -1.57 1.07 13.90
C ALA A 67 -1.63 -0.34 13.33
N ASP A 68 -2.34 -1.24 14.01
CA ASP A 68 -2.61 -2.58 13.48
C ASP A 68 -3.75 -2.54 12.44
N ALA A 69 -4.66 -1.56 12.59
CA ALA A 69 -5.81 -1.41 11.71
C ALA A 69 -5.52 -0.55 10.46
N PRO A 70 -5.99 -0.96 9.27
CA PRO A 70 -5.94 -0.13 8.07
C PRO A 70 -6.71 1.19 8.24
N LYS A 71 -6.02 2.31 8.05
CA LYS A 71 -6.63 3.64 8.08
C LYS A 71 -6.70 4.22 6.67
N LYS A 72 -7.73 5.06 6.45
CA LYS A 72 -7.84 5.83 5.21
C LYS A 72 -6.63 6.76 5.06
N ILE A 73 -5.90 6.62 3.96
CA ILE A 73 -4.73 7.45 3.66
C ILE A 73 -5.23 8.81 3.18
N SER A 74 -4.70 9.89 3.75
CA SER A 74 -5.05 11.26 3.39
C SER A 74 -4.08 11.85 2.36
N GLY A 75 -4.61 12.70 1.47
CA GLY A 75 -3.81 13.37 0.44
C GLY A 75 -3.28 12.43 -0.65
N VAL A 76 -4.02 11.36 -0.97
CA VAL A 76 -3.68 10.38 -2.02
C VAL A 76 -3.54 11.01 -3.41
N HIS A 77 -4.25 12.11 -3.69
CA HIS A 77 -4.17 12.84 -4.96
C HIS A 77 -3.04 13.88 -5.00
N LYS A 78 -2.34 14.13 -3.89
CA LYS A 78 -1.25 15.11 -3.87
C LYS A 78 -0.07 14.58 -4.69
N ARG A 79 0.55 15.45 -5.49
CA ARG A 79 1.73 15.12 -6.30
C ARG A 79 3.00 15.19 -5.46
N CYS A 80 3.13 14.27 -4.52
CA CYS A 80 4.31 14.17 -3.65
C CYS A 80 4.53 12.75 -3.15
N TRP A 81 3.97 11.73 -3.79
CA TRP A 81 4.17 10.34 -3.39
C TRP A 81 5.37 9.73 -4.10
N LYS A 82 6.09 8.87 -3.38
CA LYS A 82 7.22 8.08 -3.87
C LYS A 82 7.12 6.66 -3.33
N TYR A 83 7.56 5.70 -4.14
CA TYR A 83 7.76 4.33 -3.70
C TYR A 83 9.03 4.24 -2.85
N ILE A 84 8.95 3.50 -1.74
CA ILE A 84 10.11 3.21 -0.89
C ILE A 84 10.45 1.72 -1.02
N PRO A 85 11.57 1.37 -1.69
CA PRO A 85 12.00 -0.02 -1.84
C PRO A 85 12.46 -0.69 -0.55
N SER A 86 12.89 0.08 0.46
CA SER A 86 13.60 -0.43 1.63
C SER A 86 12.76 -1.37 2.50
N LEU A 87 11.43 -1.32 2.42
CA LEU A 87 10.54 -2.16 3.23
C LEU A 87 9.89 -3.30 2.41
N ALA A 88 9.78 -3.15 1.09
CA ALA A 88 9.25 -4.20 0.22
C ALA A 88 10.12 -5.47 0.20
N LYS A 89 11.44 -5.33 0.42
CA LYS A 89 12.36 -6.47 0.54
C LYS A 89 12.08 -7.38 1.73
N SER A 90 11.43 -6.89 2.79
CA SER A 90 11.04 -7.72 3.93
C SER A 90 9.87 -8.66 3.61
N ILE A 91 9.17 -8.45 2.50
CA ILE A 91 7.95 -9.18 2.12
C ILE A 91 8.28 -10.26 1.08
N GLU A 92 9.26 -10.01 0.21
CA GLU A 92 9.80 -11.05 -0.68
C GLU A 92 10.53 -12.15 0.11
N SER A 93 11.18 -11.79 1.23
CA SER A 93 11.77 -12.77 2.16
C SER A 93 10.76 -13.43 3.12
N LYS A 94 9.50 -12.97 3.19
CA LYS A 94 8.43 -13.57 4.03
C LYS A 94 7.33 -14.28 3.25
N LYS A 95 7.35 -14.28 1.91
CA LYS A 95 6.36 -15.00 1.07
C LYS A 95 6.65 -16.48 0.85
N SER A 96 7.45 -17.12 1.71
CA SER A 96 7.47 -18.58 1.86
C SER A 96 6.59 -19.01 3.04
N SER A 97 5.25 -19.05 2.82
CA SER A 97 4.26 -19.83 3.57
C SER A 97 4.00 -19.43 5.05
N PRO A 98 2.86 -19.78 5.71
CA PRO A 98 1.81 -20.76 5.36
C PRO A 98 0.41 -20.13 5.17
N LYS A 99 -0.34 -20.63 4.19
CA LYS A 99 -1.47 -21.58 4.33
C LYS A 99 -2.78 -20.91 4.75
N SER A 100 -3.61 -20.69 3.73
CA SER A 100 -5.06 -20.60 3.82
C SER A 100 -5.61 -21.71 4.72
N THR A 101 -6.43 -21.34 5.71
CA THR A 101 -7.53 -22.21 6.12
C THR A 101 -8.77 -21.35 6.24
N GLU A 102 -9.55 -21.43 5.16
CA GLU A 102 -10.98 -21.20 5.10
C GLU A 102 -11.69 -21.97 6.22
N THR A 103 -12.53 -21.31 7.01
CA THR A 103 -13.64 -21.99 7.68
C THR A 103 -14.81 -21.02 7.76
N ALA A 104 -15.58 -21.02 6.68
CA ALA A 104 -17.00 -20.69 6.74
C ALA A 104 -17.74 -22.00 7.06
N ALA A 105 -18.46 -22.05 8.19
CA ALA A 105 -19.58 -22.97 8.35
C ALA A 105 -20.59 -22.37 9.36
N LYS A 106 -21.74 -22.01 8.80
CA LYS A 106 -23.03 -21.73 9.43
C LYS A 106 -23.70 -23.06 9.80
N THR A 107 -24.74 -23.00 10.66
CA THR A 107 -25.82 -24.00 10.98
C THR A 107 -25.69 -24.61 12.38
N GLU A 108 -26.45 -24.12 13.37
CA GLU A 108 -27.78 -24.59 13.85
C GLU A 108 -27.68 -25.80 14.79
N VAL A 109 -28.19 -25.69 16.03
CA VAL A 109 -28.99 -26.73 16.70
C VAL A 109 -29.73 -26.18 17.92
N GLN A 110 -30.99 -26.59 17.97
CA GLN A 110 -32.02 -26.41 18.99
C GLN A 110 -31.93 -27.52 20.07
N ALA A 111 -32.63 -27.30 21.18
CA ALA A 111 -33.18 -28.27 22.15
C ALA A 111 -32.32 -28.71 23.35
N ALA A 112 -32.75 -28.27 24.55
CA ALA A 112 -33.26 -29.15 25.61
C ALA A 112 -34.29 -28.37 26.44
#